data_AF-A0A428XEH9-F1
#
_entry.id   AF-A0A428XEH9-F1
#
_cell.length_a   1.000
_cell.length_b   1.000
_cell.length_c   1.000
_cell.angle_alpha   90.00
_cell.angle_beta   90.00
_cell.angle_gamma   90.00
#
_symmetry.space_group_name_H-M   'P 1'
#
loop_
_entity.id
_entity.type
_entity.pdbx_description
1 polymer ?
#
loop_
_entity_poly.entity_id
_entity_poly.type
_entity_poly.pdbx_seq_one_letter_code
_entity_poly.pdbx_strand_id
1 'polypeptide(L)'
;MDEVRADPEEIVRLAKVTLAGADGMTGAWSSAQGAVAPPGTAFGNAAESGGCALAAAEALAAVDETWREITGVYEGDVDRLYRVAFAYQQADREAMQRQLNAGGKRPLP
;
A
#
# COMPACT_ATOMS: atom_id res chain seq x y z
N MET A 1 -30.94 14.76 -5.05
CA MET A 1 -29.58 14.48 -4.57
C MET A 1 -28.76 14.20 -5.81
N ASP A 2 -27.68 14.93 -6.03
CA ASP A 2 -26.76 14.63 -7.12
C ASP A 2 -26.08 13.29 -6.83
N GLU A 3 -25.98 12.44 -7.85
CA GLU A 3 -25.29 11.15 -7.76
C GLU A 3 -23.79 11.43 -7.61
N VAL A 4 -23.23 11.13 -6.43
CA VAL A 4 -21.79 11.20 -6.21
C VAL A 4 -21.17 9.95 -6.83
N ARG A 5 -20.50 10.13 -7.97
CA ARG A 5 -19.82 9.04 -8.67
C ARG A 5 -18.31 9.19 -8.54
N ALA A 6 -17.64 8.13 -8.11
CA ALA A 6 -16.18 8.13 -8.02
C ALA A 6 -15.59 8.05 -9.43
N ASP A 7 -14.62 8.92 -9.73
CA ASP A 7 -13.89 8.90 -10.98
C ASP A 7 -12.85 7.75 -10.96
N PRO A 8 -12.97 6.75 -11.87
CA PRO A 8 -12.03 5.64 -11.92
C PRO A 8 -10.59 6.07 -12.21
N GLU A 9 -10.36 7.18 -12.92
CA GLU A 9 -9.01 7.70 -13.17
C GLU A 9 -8.37 8.23 -11.87
N GLU A 10 -9.14 8.95 -11.06
CA GLU A 10 -8.70 9.43 -9.75
C GLU A 10 -8.47 8.28 -8.75
N ILE A 11 -9.29 7.22 -8.80
CA ILE A 11 -9.07 6.01 -8.00
C ILE A 11 -7.75 5.34 -8.40
N VAL A 12 -7.45 5.24 -9.71
CA VAL A 12 -6.17 4.71 -10.19
C VAL A 12 -5.00 5.62 -9.78
N ARG A 13 -5.17 6.94 -9.85
CA ARG A 13 -4.16 7.89 -9.40
C ARG A 13 -3.87 7.71 -7.90
N LEU A 14 -4.90 7.55 -7.09
CA LEU A 14 -4.76 7.26 -5.66
C LEU A 14 -4.02 5.94 -5.45
N ALA A 15 -4.39 4.86 -6.15
CA ALA A 15 -3.72 3.56 -6.05
C ALA A 15 -2.21 3.68 -6.36
N LYS A 16 -1.83 4.46 -7.38
CA LYS A 16 -0.42 4.70 -7.72
C LYS A 16 0.33 5.45 -6.63
N VAL A 17 -0.29 6.49 -6.06
CA VAL A 17 0.32 7.26 -4.96
C VAL A 17 0.50 6.39 -3.72
N THR A 18 -0.50 5.58 -3.38
CA THR A 18 -0.42 4.63 -2.26
C THR A 18 0.68 3.60 -2.47
N LEU A 19 0.79 3.03 -3.67
CA LEU A 19 1.85 2.08 -4.00
C LEU A 19 3.24 2.70 -3.89
N ALA A 20 3.43 3.90 -4.45
CA ALA A 20 4.70 4.62 -4.35
C ALA A 20 5.05 4.96 -2.89
N GLY A 21 4.05 5.26 -2.06
CA GLY A 21 4.23 5.45 -0.62
C GLY A 21 4.70 4.18 0.08
N ALA A 22 4.07 3.02 -0.22
CA ALA A 22 4.47 1.73 0.32
C ALA A 22 5.90 1.34 -0.09
N ASP A 23 6.24 1.51 -1.37
CA ASP A 23 7.60 1.29 -1.87
C ASP A 23 8.63 2.20 -1.17
N GLY A 24 8.27 3.47 -0.98
CA GLY A 24 9.09 4.45 -0.27
C GLY A 24 9.33 4.07 1.19
N MET A 25 8.30 3.56 1.88
CA MET A 25 8.39 3.06 3.26
C MET A 25 9.33 1.85 3.37
N THR A 26 9.16 0.85 2.50
CA THR A 26 10.01 -0.33 2.45
C THR A 26 11.47 0.05 2.15
N GLY A 27 11.69 0.93 1.18
CA GLY A 27 13.02 1.42 0.82
C GLY A 27 13.70 2.20 1.95
N ALA A 28 12.94 3.05 2.64
CA ALA A 28 13.44 3.83 3.78
C ALA A 28 13.85 2.90 4.94
N TRP A 29 13.02 1.91 5.29
CA TRP A 29 13.37 0.93 6.31
C TRP A 29 14.61 0.12 5.96
N SER A 30 14.67 -0.43 4.74
CA SER A 30 15.82 -1.20 4.26
C SER A 30 17.13 -0.41 4.30
N SER A 31 17.07 0.91 4.03
CA SER A 31 18.22 1.81 4.11
C SER A 31 18.62 2.17 5.55
N ALA A 32 17.66 2.24 6.47
CA ALA A 32 17.87 2.69 7.84
C ALA A 32 18.18 1.56 8.83
N GLN A 33 17.73 0.33 8.58
CA GLN A 33 17.79 -0.77 9.56
C GLN A 33 19.22 -1.03 10.10
N GLY A 34 20.25 -0.86 9.25
CA GLY A 34 21.65 -1.05 9.66
C GLY A 34 22.15 0.02 10.62
N ALA A 35 21.58 1.22 10.60
CA ALA A 35 21.92 2.31 11.52
C ALA A 35 21.18 2.20 12.86
N VAL A 36 20.04 1.51 12.89
CA VAL A 36 19.25 1.27 14.10
C VAL A 36 19.79 0.07 14.89
N ALA A 37 20.47 -0.85 14.23
CA ALA A 37 21.09 -1.99 14.88
C ALA A 37 22.29 -1.56 15.76
N PRO A 38 22.24 -1.78 17.09
CA PRO A 38 23.40 -1.52 17.94
C PRO A 38 24.58 -2.39 17.50
N PRO A 39 25.81 -1.85 17.45
CA PRO A 39 26.98 -2.65 17.12
C PRO A 39 27.18 -3.73 18.20
N GLY A 40 27.69 -4.91 17.83
CA GLY A 40 27.88 -6.01 18.79
C GLY A 40 28.80 -5.65 19.97
N THR A 41 29.65 -4.63 19.80
CA THR A 41 30.51 -4.08 20.86
C THR A 41 29.77 -3.20 21.88
N ALA A 42 28.54 -2.77 21.58
CA ALA A 42 27.74 -1.91 22.47
C ALA A 42 27.33 -2.60 23.78
N PHE A 43 27.28 -3.93 23.80
CA PHE A 43 26.82 -4.71 24.95
C PHE A 43 27.92 -5.04 25.96
N GLY A 44 29.18 -4.70 25.66
CA GLY A 44 30.32 -5.01 26.51
C GLY A 44 30.60 -6.51 26.66
N ASN A 45 31.36 -6.86 27.70
CA ASN A 45 31.85 -8.22 27.96
C ASN A 45 31.37 -8.81 29.29
N ALA A 46 30.29 -8.26 29.87
CA ALA A 46 29.64 -8.82 31.05
C ALA A 46 29.01 -10.19 30.74
N ALA A 47 28.76 -11.00 31.77
CA ALA A 47 28.19 -12.34 31.59
C ALA A 47 26.82 -12.33 30.88
N GLU A 48 26.09 -11.22 31.00
CA GLU A 48 24.76 -11.00 30.45
C GLU A 48 24.77 -10.37 29.05
N SER A 49 25.93 -9.97 28.51
CA SER A 49 26.01 -9.21 27.25
C SER A 49 25.46 -10.00 26.05
N GLY A 50 25.60 -11.32 26.06
CA GLY A 50 24.99 -12.21 25.06
C GLY A 50 23.46 -12.18 25.08
N GLY A 51 22.84 -12.10 26.26
CA GLY A 51 21.39 -11.96 26.41
C GLY A 51 20.89 -10.61 25.92
N CYS A 52 21.62 -9.53 26.19
CA CYS A 52 21.31 -8.20 25.67
C CYS A 52 21.41 -8.13 24.14
N ALA A 53 22.44 -8.76 23.55
CA ALA A 53 22.61 -8.82 22.10
C ALA A 53 21.46 -9.60 21.42
N LEU A 54 21.04 -10.73 22.02
CA LEU A 54 19.90 -11.50 21.53
C LEU A 54 18.59 -10.69 21.60
N ALA A 55 18.31 -10.06 22.74
CA ALA A 55 17.10 -9.24 22.92
C ALA A 55 17.05 -8.07 21.93
N ALA A 56 18.20 -7.45 21.61
CA ALA A 56 18.28 -6.40 20.60
C ALA A 56 17.99 -6.93 19.19
N ALA A 57 18.50 -8.12 18.84
CA ALA A 57 18.22 -8.77 17.57
C ALA A 57 16.74 -9.14 17.42
N GLU A 58 16.12 -9.68 18.47
CA GLU A 58 14.69 -9.99 18.50
C GLU A 58 13.83 -8.72 18.35
N ALA A 59 14.20 -7.63 19.01
CA ALA A 59 13.51 -6.35 18.86
C ALA A 59 13.57 -5.82 17.42
N LEU A 60 14.73 -5.92 16.76
CA LEU A 60 14.86 -5.54 15.35
C LEU A 60 14.04 -6.43 14.43
N ALA A 61 13.98 -7.74 14.70
CA ALA A 61 13.16 -8.67 13.93
C ALA A 61 11.66 -8.35 14.06
N ALA A 62 11.18 -8.02 15.27
CA ALA A 62 9.80 -7.61 15.50
C ALA A 62 9.46 -6.29 14.79
N VAL A 63 10.41 -5.35 14.72
CA VAL A 63 10.24 -4.12 13.93
C VAL A 63 10.16 -4.42 12.44
N ASP A 64 11.01 -5.32 11.91
CA ASP A 64 10.94 -5.75 10.51
C ASP A 64 9.59 -6.39 10.17
N GLU A 65 9.09 -7.27 11.03
CA GLU A 65 7.77 -7.89 10.88
C GLU A 65 6.66 -6.83 10.87
N THR A 66 6.68 -5.89 11.83
CA THR A 66 5.69 -4.80 11.90
C THR A 66 5.71 -3.94 10.62
N TRP A 67 6.89 -3.64 10.08
CA TRP A 67 7.01 -2.89 8.83
C TRP A 67 6.40 -3.64 7.65
N ARG A 68 6.64 -4.95 7.55
CA ARG A 68 6.06 -5.81 6.50
C ARG A 68 4.54 -5.88 6.59
N GLU A 69 3.98 -5.94 7.79
CA GLU A 69 2.54 -5.92 7.99
C GLU A 69 1.93 -4.60 7.50
N ILE A 70 2.55 -3.47 7.87
CA ILE A 70 2.10 -2.14 7.44
C ILE A 70 2.16 -2.02 5.92
N THR A 71 3.26 -2.41 5.29
CA THR A 71 3.39 -2.34 3.82
C THR A 71 2.41 -3.28 3.12
N GLY A 72 2.17 -4.47 3.68
CA GLY A 72 1.18 -5.41 3.18
C GLY A 72 -0.26 -4.88 3.23
N VAL A 73 -0.61 -4.06 4.23
CA VAL A 73 -1.90 -3.36 4.27
C VAL A 73 -2.03 -2.38 3.09
N TYR A 74 -0.99 -1.57 2.84
CA TYR A 74 -1.00 -0.63 1.71
C TYR A 74 -1.08 -1.35 0.35
N GLU A 75 -0.32 -2.43 0.17
CA GLU A 75 -0.41 -3.26 -1.05
C GLU A 75 -1.81 -3.85 -1.24
N GLY A 76 -2.43 -4.33 -0.15
CA GLY A 76 -3.81 -4.80 -0.16
C GLY A 76 -4.83 -3.71 -0.52
N ASP A 77 -4.62 -2.49 -0.04
CA ASP A 77 -5.45 -1.33 -0.39
C ASP A 77 -5.28 -0.93 -1.86
N VAL A 78 -4.06 -1.00 -2.40
CA VAL A 78 -3.81 -0.76 -3.83
C VAL A 78 -4.58 -1.76 -4.70
N ASP A 79 -4.54 -3.05 -4.38
CA ASP A 79 -5.33 -4.07 -5.08
C ASP A 79 -6.84 -3.79 -5.00
N ARG A 80 -7.36 -3.40 -3.83
CA ARG A 80 -8.77 -3.00 -3.67
C ARG A 80 -9.13 -1.79 -4.54
N LEU A 81 -8.29 -0.76 -4.55
CA LEU A 81 -8.52 0.45 -5.35
C LEU A 81 -8.55 0.12 -6.85
N TYR A 82 -7.62 -0.72 -7.33
CA TYR A 82 -7.64 -1.15 -8.74
C TYR A 82 -8.91 -1.94 -9.08
N ARG A 83 -9.37 -2.83 -8.20
CA ARG A 83 -10.62 -3.58 -8.41
C ARG A 83 -11.83 -2.65 -8.49
N VAL A 84 -11.89 -1.64 -7.62
CA VAL A 84 -12.96 -0.63 -7.64
C VAL A 84 -12.92 0.16 -8.95
N ALA A 85 -11.75 0.68 -9.35
CA ALA A 85 -11.61 1.42 -10.61
C ALA A 85 -12.04 0.58 -11.82
N PHE A 86 -11.64 -0.69 -11.86
CA PHE A 86 -12.04 -1.61 -12.92
C PHE A 86 -13.56 -1.85 -12.94
N ALA A 87 -14.18 -2.03 -11.78
CA ALA A 87 -15.62 -2.19 -11.67
C ALA A 87 -16.39 -0.96 -12.20
N TYR A 88 -15.92 0.25 -11.88
CA TYR A 88 -16.50 1.49 -12.44
C TYR A 88 -16.36 1.55 -13.96
N GLN A 89 -15.17 1.29 -14.50
CA GLN A 89 -14.95 1.28 -15.95
C GLN A 89 -15.78 0.21 -16.68
N GLN A 90 -16.01 -0.94 -16.04
CA GLN A 90 -16.85 -1.99 -16.59
C GLN A 90 -18.32 -1.56 -16.59
N ALA A 91 -18.81 -1.01 -15.49
CA ALA A 91 -20.16 -0.47 -15.40
C ALA A 91 -20.42 0.64 -16.44
N ASP A 92 -19.44 1.52 -16.66
CA ASP A 92 -19.49 2.54 -17.71
C ASP A 92 -19.58 1.95 -19.11
N ARG A 93 -18.74 0.96 -19.42
CA ARG A 93 -18.78 0.27 -20.70
C ARG A 93 -20.11 -0.43 -20.94
N GLU A 94 -20.67 -1.09 -19.91
CA GLU A 94 -21.97 -1.74 -20.01
C GLU A 94 -23.12 -0.75 -20.18
N ALA A 95 -23.08 0.40 -19.48
CA ALA A 95 -24.06 1.46 -19.64
C ALA A 95 -24.00 2.06 -21.06
N MET A 96 -22.79 2.32 -21.57
CA MET A 96 -22.57 2.80 -22.93
C MET A 96 -23.06 1.78 -23.97
N GLN A 97 -22.75 0.50 -23.79
CA GLN A 97 -23.21 -0.57 -24.68
C GLN A 97 -24.73 -0.68 -24.67
N ARG A 98 -25.38 -0.55 -23.50
CA ARG A 98 -26.85 -0.51 -23.40
C ARG A 98 -27.42 0.68 -24.16
N GLN A 99 -26.81 1.87 -24.07
CA GLN A 99 -27.25 3.05 -24.81
C GLN A 99 -27.08 2.88 -26.33
N LEU A 100 -25.97 2.29 -26.78
CA LEU A 100 -25.72 1.99 -28.18
C LEU A 100 -26.74 0.98 -28.72
N ASN A 101 -26.98 -0.11 -27.98
CA ASN A 101 -27.94 -1.15 -28.33
C ASN A 101 -29.40 -0.64 -28.30
N ALA A 102 -29.70 0.36 -27.46
CA ALA A 102 -31.01 1.01 -27.39
C ALA A 102 -31.26 2.02 -28.54
N GLY A 103 -30.33 2.17 -29.48
CA GLY A 103 -30.58 2.87 -30.75
C GLY A 103 -30.42 4.39 -30.71
N GLY A 104 -29.37 4.93 -30.10
CA GLY A 104 -28.87 6.26 -30.47
C GLY A 104 -29.82 7.45 -30.29
N LYS A 105 -30.67 7.45 -29.26
CA LYS A 105 -31.28 8.71 -28.80
C LYS A 105 -30.25 9.46 -27.97
N ARG A 106 -29.51 10.38 -28.62
CA ARG A 106 -28.67 11.38 -27.94
C ARG A 106 -29.49 12.05 -26.82
N PRO A 107 -28.96 12.24 -25.61
CA PRO A 107 -29.41 13.37 -24.82
C PRO A 107 -28.89 14.63 -25.53
N LEU A 108 -29.81 15.43 -26.08
CA LEU A 108 -29.50 16.80 -26.47
C LEU A 108 -29.10 17.59 -25.21
N PRO A 109 -28.22 18.61 -25.33
CA PRO A 109 -28.05 19.60 -24.27
C PRO A 109 -29.39 20.30 -23.94
#